data_AF-A0AAQ4D6F0-F1
#
_entry.id   AF-A0AAQ4D6F0-F1
#
_cell.length_a   1.000
_cell.length_b   1.000
_cell.length_c   1.000
_cell.angle_alpha   90.00
_cell.angle_beta   90.00
_cell.angle_gamma   90.00
#
_symmetry.space_group_name_H-M   'P 1'
#
loop_
_entity.id
_entity.type
_entity.pdbx_description
1 polymer ?
#
loop_
_entity_poly.entity_id
_entity_poly.type
_entity_poly.pdbx_seq_one_letter_code
_entity_poly.pdbx_strand_id
1 'polypeptide(L)'
;MKDLSRVRAIRYGIANESDAILRYKDTMIAAGHPVEIINCGIFVNPTKPWLGASPDAIAFDPCEPFQWGTVEVKCPYSLKDATKEDLLSQDFFVEFDKNCLSTLKKDHEHYMQVLGQMGVTQTQWADFVVFGPHFLIVQRLRFCEEEWSNMEAVLNSFYFNTLLPFMVKQLKDNEITCCFTEASLKASHRGACAQSHVTVAATWCYNYD
;
A
#
# COMPACT_ATOMS: atom_id res chain seq x y z
N MET A 1 15.74 11.58 -5.69
CA MET A 1 14.44 11.38 -5.03
C MET A 1 14.01 12.71 -4.43
N LYS A 2 12.80 13.21 -4.71
CA LYS A 2 12.31 14.46 -4.09
C LYS A 2 11.95 14.16 -2.63
N ASP A 3 12.40 14.99 -1.68
CA ASP A 3 12.01 14.88 -0.28
C ASP A 3 10.53 15.27 -0.12
N LEU A 4 9.69 14.29 0.19
CA LEU A 4 8.25 14.47 0.39
C LEU A 4 7.87 14.64 1.86
N SER A 5 8.84 14.59 2.79
CA SER A 5 8.60 14.71 4.23
C SER A 5 7.94 16.03 4.64
N ARG A 6 7.99 17.06 3.79
CA ARG A 6 7.40 18.38 4.03
C ARG A 6 5.95 18.50 3.55
N VAL A 7 5.44 17.54 2.79
CA VAL A 7 4.07 17.57 2.27
C VAL A 7 3.10 17.35 3.43
N ARG A 8 2.23 18.32 3.69
CA ARG A 8 1.29 18.30 4.83
C ARG A 8 0.41 17.06 4.84
N ALA A 9 -0.10 16.65 3.68
CA ALA A 9 -0.96 15.48 3.57
C ALA A 9 -0.23 14.19 3.95
N ILE A 10 1.01 14.01 3.50
CA ILE A 10 1.82 12.82 3.80
C ILE A 10 2.15 12.77 5.30
N ARG A 11 2.60 13.89 5.88
CA ARG A 11 2.88 13.95 7.33
C ARG A 11 1.65 13.64 8.17
N TYR A 12 0.49 14.15 7.75
CA TYR A 12 -0.76 13.90 8.44
C TYR A 12 -1.13 12.41 8.38
N GLY A 13 -0.97 11.77 7.22
CA GLY A 13 -1.17 10.32 7.09
C GLY A 13 -0.32 9.53 8.07
N ILE A 14 1.00 9.73 8.00
CA ILE A 14 1.98 9.05 8.86
C ILE A 14 1.69 9.26 10.35
N ALA A 15 1.31 10.48 10.74
CA ALA A 15 1.06 10.81 12.14
C ALA A 15 -0.21 10.16 12.71
N ASN A 16 -1.18 9.79 11.87
CA ASN A 16 -2.48 9.28 12.30
C ASN A 16 -2.67 7.77 12.04
N GLU A 17 -1.80 7.14 11.25
CA GLU A 17 -1.93 5.73 10.86
C GLU A 17 -2.01 4.78 12.07
N SER A 18 -1.18 4.99 13.09
CA SER A 18 -1.21 4.18 14.31
C SER A 18 -2.52 4.31 15.09
N ASP A 19 -3.05 5.52 15.16
CA ASP A 19 -4.32 5.80 15.86
C ASP A 19 -5.50 5.20 15.07
N ALA A 20 -5.43 5.25 13.73
CA ALA A 20 -6.39 4.64 12.84
C ALA A 20 -6.43 3.12 13.00
N ILE A 21 -5.27 2.45 13.03
CA ILE A 21 -5.18 1.00 13.25
C ILE A 21 -5.76 0.60 14.61
N LEU A 22 -5.44 1.36 15.67
CA LEU A 22 -5.98 1.10 17.01
C LEU A 22 -7.51 1.22 17.02
N ARG A 23 -8.05 2.31 16.46
CA ARG A 23 -9.50 2.53 16.40
C ARG A 23 -10.20 1.48 15.53
N TYR A 24 -9.58 1.05 14.44
CA TYR A 24 -10.06 -0.05 13.61
C TYR A 24 -10.17 -1.34 14.42
N LYS A 25 -9.10 -1.74 15.12
CA LYS A 25 -9.10 -2.94 15.97
C LYS A 25 -10.23 -2.91 17.00
N ASP A 26 -10.35 -1.81 17.76
CA ASP A 26 -11.40 -1.66 18.78
C ASP A 26 -12.81 -1.74 18.18
N THR A 27 -13.00 -1.14 16.99
CA THR A 27 -14.29 -1.15 16.28
C THR A 27 -14.66 -2.56 15.81
N MET A 28 -13.71 -3.30 15.24
CA MET A 28 -13.94 -4.68 14.80
C MET A 28 -14.25 -5.60 15.98
N ILE A 29 -13.53 -5.48 17.10
CA ILE A 29 -13.80 -6.25 18.33
C ILE A 29 -15.21 -5.96 18.84
N ALA A 30 -15.61 -4.68 18.88
CA ALA A 30 -16.96 -4.29 19.29
C ALA A 30 -18.06 -4.81 18.34
N ALA A 31 -17.74 -5.00 17.06
CA ALA A 31 -18.62 -5.61 16.06
C ALA A 31 -18.65 -7.15 16.12
N GLY A 32 -17.96 -7.77 17.08
CA GLY A 32 -17.94 -9.23 17.25
C GLY A 32 -16.85 -9.95 16.45
N HIS A 33 -15.92 -9.20 15.85
CA HIS A 33 -14.75 -9.73 15.13
C HIS A 33 -13.50 -9.52 16.00
N PRO A 34 -13.03 -10.53 16.75
CA PRO A 34 -11.89 -10.38 17.65
C PRO A 34 -10.57 -10.38 16.87
N VAL A 35 -10.35 -9.33 16.07
CA VAL A 35 -9.21 -9.22 15.17
C VAL A 35 -7.90 -8.99 15.91
N GLU A 36 -6.84 -9.67 15.48
CA GLU A 36 -5.47 -9.41 15.88
C GLU A 36 -4.72 -8.71 14.75
N ILE A 37 -3.98 -7.65 15.08
CA ILE A 37 -3.24 -6.84 14.12
C ILE A 37 -1.74 -7.08 14.26
N ILE A 38 -1.08 -7.29 13.13
CA ILE A 38 0.36 -7.56 13.04
C ILE A 38 0.99 -6.53 12.10
N ASN A 39 1.97 -5.79 12.61
CA ASN A 39 2.78 -4.90 11.78
C ASN A 39 3.61 -5.73 10.78
N CYS A 40 3.70 -5.23 9.55
CA CYS A 40 4.45 -5.89 8.49
C CYS A 40 5.37 -4.93 7.75
N GLY A 41 6.29 -5.51 6.98
CA GLY A 41 7.04 -4.79 5.96
C GLY A 41 6.54 -5.18 4.57
N ILE A 42 7.48 -5.28 3.63
CA ILE A 42 7.18 -5.73 2.28
C ILE A 42 6.98 -7.25 2.21
N PHE A 43 5.92 -7.67 1.52
CA PHE A 43 5.72 -9.01 1.02
C PHE A 43 6.22 -9.09 -0.41
N VAL A 44 6.92 -10.18 -0.74
CA VAL A 44 7.37 -10.48 -2.10
C VAL A 44 6.72 -11.78 -2.53
N ASN A 45 6.11 -11.81 -3.71
CA ASN A 45 5.50 -13.03 -4.21
C ASN A 45 6.60 -14.07 -4.50
N PRO A 46 6.56 -15.27 -3.88
CA PRO A 46 7.63 -16.25 -4.01
C PRO A 46 7.77 -16.82 -5.43
N THR A 47 6.70 -16.82 -6.22
CA THR A 47 6.70 -17.31 -7.61
C THR A 47 7.00 -16.21 -8.63
N LYS A 48 6.78 -14.95 -8.24
CA LYS A 48 6.90 -13.75 -9.09
C LYS A 48 7.65 -12.67 -8.30
N PRO A 49 8.97 -12.82 -8.06
CA PRO A 49 9.73 -12.00 -7.12
C PRO A 49 9.86 -10.52 -7.51
N TRP A 50 9.45 -10.16 -8.72
CA TRP A 50 9.32 -8.77 -9.15
C TRP A 50 8.03 -8.09 -8.69
N LEU A 51 7.10 -8.84 -8.08
CA LEU A 51 5.87 -8.32 -7.47
C LEU A 51 6.04 -8.27 -5.96
N GLY A 52 5.84 -7.07 -5.41
CA GLY A 52 5.85 -6.83 -3.98
C GLY A 52 4.73 -5.90 -3.55
N ALA A 53 4.30 -6.04 -2.30
CA ALA A 53 3.26 -5.23 -1.70
C ALA A 53 3.58 -4.97 -0.22
N SER A 54 3.22 -3.80 0.27
CA SER A 54 3.37 -3.42 1.68
C SER A 54 2.00 -2.96 2.17
N PRO A 55 1.16 -3.86 2.72
CA PRO A 55 -0.02 -3.44 3.45
C PRO A 55 0.40 -2.71 4.73
N ASP A 56 -0.49 -1.86 5.25
CA ASP A 56 -0.22 -1.14 6.51
C ASP A 56 -0.23 -2.10 7.70
N ALA A 57 -1.08 -3.14 7.64
CA ALA A 57 -1.01 -4.25 8.58
C ALA A 57 -1.54 -5.57 7.99
N ILE A 58 -1.22 -6.67 8.67
CA ILE A 58 -1.90 -7.95 8.54
C ILE A 58 -2.91 -8.09 9.66
N ALA A 59 -4.10 -8.60 9.34
CA ALA A 59 -5.14 -8.90 10.30
C ALA A 59 -5.43 -10.41 10.33
N PHE A 60 -5.58 -10.94 11.54
CA PHE A 60 -6.12 -12.28 11.79
C PHE A 60 -7.53 -12.13 12.38
N ASP A 61 -8.53 -12.69 11.71
CA ASP A 61 -9.93 -12.70 12.14
C ASP A 61 -10.43 -14.15 12.22
N PRO A 62 -10.65 -14.72 13.43
CA PRO A 62 -11.08 -16.10 13.56
C PRO A 62 -12.53 -16.33 13.10
N CYS A 63 -13.30 -15.27 12.86
CA CYS A 63 -14.67 -15.35 12.36
C CYS A 63 -14.73 -15.52 10.83
N GLU A 64 -13.62 -15.31 10.13
CA GLU A 64 -13.55 -15.45 8.68
C GLU A 64 -13.19 -16.88 8.24
N PRO A 65 -13.77 -17.38 7.13
CA PRO A 65 -13.39 -18.69 6.58
C PRO A 65 -11.89 -18.77 6.23
N PHE A 66 -11.34 -17.65 5.76
CA PHE A 66 -9.92 -17.45 5.56
C PHE A 66 -9.46 -16.45 6.60
N GLN A 67 -8.73 -16.90 7.62
CA GLN A 67 -8.53 -16.09 8.82
C GLN A 67 -7.56 -14.91 8.61
N TRP A 68 -6.67 -14.99 7.62
CA TRP A 68 -5.66 -13.97 7.35
C TRP A 68 -6.13 -13.01 6.25
N GLY A 69 -6.04 -11.71 6.55
CA GLY A 69 -6.33 -10.61 5.64
C GLY A 69 -5.32 -9.48 5.74
N THR A 70 -5.42 -8.50 4.86
CA THR A 70 -4.62 -7.26 4.90
C THR A 70 -5.46 -6.08 5.37
N VAL A 71 -4.82 -5.04 5.88
CA VAL A 71 -5.46 -3.76 6.23
C VAL A 71 -4.71 -2.65 5.51
N GLU A 72 -5.46 -1.78 4.85
CA GLU A 72 -4.95 -0.57 4.19
C GLU A 72 -5.69 0.64 4.75
N VAL A 73 -4.94 1.58 5.31
CA VAL A 73 -5.41 2.74 6.04
C VAL A 73 -5.16 4.01 5.24
N LYS A 74 -6.20 4.79 5.02
CA LYS A 74 -6.11 6.14 4.48
C LYS A 74 -6.57 7.16 5.52
N CYS A 75 -5.70 8.13 5.79
CA CYS A 75 -5.98 9.29 6.64
C CYS A 75 -5.93 10.57 5.78
N PRO A 76 -6.96 10.86 4.96
CA PRO A 76 -6.94 11.99 4.04
C PRO A 76 -6.95 13.33 4.78
N TYR A 77 -5.93 14.15 4.56
CA TYR A 77 -5.80 15.47 5.19
C TYR A 77 -6.96 16.42 4.88
N SER A 78 -7.61 16.26 3.72
CA SER A 78 -8.82 17.00 3.33
C SER A 78 -10.00 16.75 4.27
N LEU A 79 -10.04 15.62 4.98
CA LEU A 79 -11.13 15.22 5.87
C LEU A 79 -10.79 15.38 7.36
N LYS A 80 -9.68 16.07 7.67
CA LYS A 80 -9.24 16.25 9.06
C LYS A 80 -10.28 16.98 9.93
N ASP A 81 -11.08 17.85 9.33
CA ASP A 81 -12.13 18.62 10.01
C ASP A 81 -13.55 18.18 9.56
N ALA A 82 -13.66 17.08 8.81
CA ALA A 82 -14.91 16.64 8.22
C ALA A 82 -15.87 16.08 9.28
N THR A 83 -17.14 16.47 9.17
CA THR A 83 -18.25 15.89 9.90
C THR A 83 -18.80 14.65 9.20
N LYS A 84 -19.70 13.91 9.85
CA LYS A 84 -20.34 12.75 9.23
C LYS A 84 -21.14 13.15 7.98
N GLU A 85 -21.79 14.30 8.04
CA GLU A 85 -22.61 14.86 6.96
C GLU A 85 -21.74 15.24 5.74
N ASP A 86 -20.53 15.77 5.98
CA ASP A 86 -19.58 16.09 4.91
C ASP A 86 -19.18 14.83 4.12
N LEU A 87 -18.95 13.71 4.81
CA LEU A 87 -18.56 12.44 4.19
C LEU A 87 -19.62 11.88 3.26
N LEU A 88 -20.90 12.04 3.60
CA LEU A 88 -22.04 11.55 2.80
C LEU A 88 -22.32 12.42 1.58
N SER A 89 -21.79 13.65 1.55
CA SER A 89 -22.06 14.64 0.50
C SER A 89 -20.93 14.80 -0.52
N GLN A 90 -19.73 14.28 -0.22
CA GLN A 90 -18.55 14.48 -1.05
C GLN A 90 -18.21 13.22 -1.86
N ASP A 91 -17.96 13.41 -3.14
CA ASP A 91 -17.49 12.37 -4.03
C ASP A 91 -15.98 12.19 -3.87
N PHE A 92 -15.58 11.30 -2.96
CA PHE A 92 -14.17 10.95 -2.69
C PHE A 92 -13.82 9.66 -3.46
N PHE A 93 -13.29 8.65 -2.77
CA PHE A 93 -13.03 7.32 -3.29
C PHE A 93 -13.99 6.26 -2.73
N VAL A 94 -14.94 6.65 -1.87
CA VAL A 94 -15.95 5.77 -1.28
C VAL A 94 -17.34 6.33 -1.59
N GLU A 95 -18.24 5.48 -2.07
CA GLU A 95 -19.65 5.79 -2.26
C GLU A 95 -20.46 5.25 -1.09
N PHE A 96 -21.52 5.97 -0.71
CA PHE A 96 -22.47 5.51 0.29
C PHE A 96 -23.80 5.15 -0.37
N ASP A 97 -24.32 3.96 -0.08
CA ASP A 97 -25.66 3.59 -0.50
C ASP A 97 -26.74 4.26 0.38
N LYS A 98 -28.02 4.01 0.04
CA LYS A 98 -29.17 4.54 0.80
C LYS A 98 -29.23 4.04 2.26
N ASN A 99 -28.50 2.98 2.59
CA ASN A 99 -28.38 2.39 3.92
C ASN A 99 -27.10 2.85 4.65
N CYS A 100 -26.37 3.82 4.10
CA CYS A 100 -25.08 4.30 4.60
C CYS A 100 -23.96 3.24 4.60
N LEU A 101 -24.03 2.23 3.73
CA LEU A 101 -22.94 1.29 3.51
C LEU A 101 -21.92 1.89 2.54
N SER A 102 -20.66 1.90 2.96
CA SER A 102 -19.52 2.42 2.19
C SER A 102 -18.98 1.40 1.19
N THR A 103 -18.79 1.82 -0.06
CA THR A 103 -18.14 1.05 -1.11
C THR A 103 -17.02 1.85 -1.78
N LEU A 104 -15.79 1.35 -1.68
CA LEU A 104 -14.63 1.81 -2.43
C LEU A 104 -14.90 1.62 -3.91
N LYS A 105 -14.79 2.71 -4.66
CA LYS A 105 -15.01 2.70 -6.10
C LYS A 105 -14.00 1.81 -6.80
N LYS A 106 -14.48 0.89 -7.64
CA LYS A 106 -13.63 -0.08 -8.34
C LYS A 106 -12.68 0.55 -9.37
N ASP A 107 -13.02 1.72 -9.89
CA ASP A 107 -12.21 2.49 -10.83
C ASP A 107 -11.19 3.40 -10.13
N HIS A 108 -11.13 3.39 -8.80
CA HIS A 108 -10.18 4.19 -8.03
C HIS A 108 -8.83 3.46 -7.81
N GLU A 109 -7.73 4.22 -7.79
CA GLU A 109 -6.37 3.67 -7.60
C GLU A 109 -6.19 2.87 -6.30
N HIS A 110 -6.90 3.25 -5.25
CA HIS A 110 -6.89 2.54 -3.96
C HIS A 110 -7.49 1.14 -4.06
N TYR A 111 -8.48 0.92 -4.94
CA TYR A 111 -9.01 -0.43 -5.19
C TYR A 111 -7.91 -1.31 -5.78
N MET A 112 -7.19 -0.77 -6.77
CA MET A 112 -6.09 -1.49 -7.41
C MET A 112 -4.95 -1.78 -6.42
N GLN A 113 -4.64 -0.85 -5.52
CA GLN A 113 -3.66 -1.05 -4.46
C GLN A 113 -4.05 -2.22 -3.54
N VAL A 114 -5.29 -2.25 -3.05
CA VAL A 114 -5.77 -3.29 -2.14
C VAL A 114 -5.88 -4.66 -2.82
N LEU A 115 -6.36 -4.71 -4.06
CA LEU A 115 -6.39 -5.93 -4.86
C LEU A 115 -4.98 -6.48 -5.10
N GLY A 116 -4.02 -5.61 -5.41
CA GLY A 116 -2.62 -5.98 -5.59
C GLY A 116 -1.97 -6.50 -4.31
N GLN A 117 -2.29 -5.89 -3.16
CA GLN A 117 -1.85 -6.39 -1.85
C GLN A 117 -2.37 -7.81 -1.61
N MET A 118 -3.68 -8.05 -1.76
CA MET A 118 -4.27 -9.39 -1.60
C MET A 118 -3.63 -10.43 -2.55
N GLY A 119 -3.40 -10.05 -3.81
CA GLY A 119 -2.76 -10.93 -4.80
C GLY A 119 -1.31 -11.31 -4.46
N VAL A 120 -0.54 -10.38 -3.90
CA VAL A 120 0.85 -10.64 -3.48
C VAL A 120 0.91 -11.42 -2.17
N THR A 121 0.07 -11.09 -1.18
CA THR A 121 0.02 -11.75 0.13
C THR A 121 -0.74 -13.07 0.12
N GLN A 122 -1.47 -13.36 -0.97
CA GLN A 122 -2.37 -14.52 -1.12
C GLN A 122 -3.49 -14.56 -0.08
N THR A 123 -3.94 -13.39 0.40
CA THR A 123 -5.08 -13.28 1.31
C THR A 123 -6.40 -13.22 0.54
N GLN A 124 -7.50 -13.66 1.17
CA GLN A 124 -8.82 -13.73 0.53
C GLN A 124 -9.73 -12.54 0.85
N TRP A 125 -9.25 -11.65 1.73
CA TRP A 125 -9.92 -10.40 2.05
C TRP A 125 -8.92 -9.35 2.49
N ALA A 126 -9.38 -8.11 2.43
CA ALA A 126 -8.68 -6.96 2.94
C ALA A 126 -9.70 -5.96 3.52
N ASP A 127 -9.36 -5.31 4.61
CA ASP A 127 -10.15 -4.18 5.12
C ASP A 127 -9.51 -2.87 4.66
N PHE A 128 -10.26 -2.12 3.87
CA PHE A 128 -9.93 -0.76 3.51
C PHE A 128 -10.52 0.20 4.54
N VAL A 129 -9.65 0.94 5.21
CA VAL A 129 -9.99 1.78 6.35
C VAL A 129 -9.78 3.25 5.98
N VAL A 130 -10.80 4.07 6.17
CA VAL A 130 -10.68 5.53 6.06
C VAL A 130 -10.89 6.12 7.43
N PHE A 131 -9.87 6.83 7.92
CA PHE A 131 -9.86 7.39 9.26
C PHE A 131 -9.80 8.92 9.22
N GLY A 132 -10.63 9.53 10.06
CA GLY A 132 -10.51 10.92 10.46
C GLY A 132 -10.80 11.07 11.95
N PRO A 133 -10.60 12.26 12.54
CA PRO A 133 -10.74 12.45 13.98
C PRO A 133 -12.13 12.04 14.52
N HIS A 134 -13.17 12.25 13.71
CA HIS A 134 -14.56 12.04 14.11
C HIS A 134 -15.23 10.83 13.48
N PHE A 135 -14.55 10.07 12.62
CA PHE A 135 -15.15 8.96 11.89
C PHE A 135 -14.16 7.82 11.62
N LEU A 136 -14.71 6.64 11.40
CA LEU A 136 -14.00 5.48 10.90
C LEU A 136 -14.92 4.79 9.88
N ILE A 137 -14.43 4.63 8.66
CA ILE A 137 -15.10 3.86 7.62
C ILE A 137 -14.26 2.60 7.43
N VAL A 138 -14.90 1.44 7.46
CA VAL A 138 -14.25 0.15 7.22
C VAL A 138 -15.05 -0.57 6.15
N GLN A 139 -14.38 -0.99 5.09
CA GLN A 139 -14.96 -1.83 4.07
C GLN A 139 -14.10 -3.07 3.87
N ARG A 140 -14.72 -4.23 4.05
CA ARG A 140 -14.12 -5.51 3.70
C ARG A 140 -14.27 -5.78 2.21
N LEU A 141 -13.15 -5.85 1.52
CA LEU A 141 -13.04 -6.28 0.12
C LEU A 141 -12.77 -7.78 0.08
N ARG A 142 -13.34 -8.46 -0.91
CA ARG A 142 -13.12 -9.88 -1.17
C ARG A 142 -12.22 -10.05 -2.37
N PHE A 143 -11.30 -10.99 -2.29
CA PHE A 143 -10.39 -11.28 -3.38
C PHE A 143 -11.15 -11.80 -4.60
N CYS A 144 -10.77 -11.31 -5.78
CA CYS A 144 -11.33 -11.73 -7.05
C CYS A 144 -10.18 -12.18 -7.97
N GLU A 145 -10.11 -13.49 -8.21
CA GLU A 145 -9.07 -14.12 -9.04
C GLU A 145 -9.02 -13.55 -10.46
N GLU A 146 -10.19 -13.25 -11.05
CA GLU A 146 -10.29 -12.69 -12.40
C GLU A 146 -9.71 -11.27 -12.47
N GLU A 147 -10.09 -10.40 -11.53
CA GLU A 147 -9.56 -9.03 -11.46
C GLU A 147 -8.06 -9.03 -11.20
N TRP A 148 -7.59 -9.91 -10.29
CA TRP A 148 -6.16 -10.07 -10.02
C TRP A 148 -5.39 -10.57 -11.25
N SER A 149 -5.91 -11.58 -11.96
CA SER A 149 -5.27 -12.13 -13.16
C SER A 149 -5.09 -11.06 -14.24
N ASN A 150 -6.10 -10.21 -14.44
CA ASN A 150 -6.04 -9.10 -15.38
C ASN A 150 -4.99 -8.06 -14.96
N MET A 151 -4.98 -7.67 -13.68
CA MET A 151 -3.98 -6.75 -13.14
C MET A 151 -2.57 -7.32 -13.27
N GLU A 152 -2.37 -8.56 -12.84
CA GLU A 152 -1.08 -9.24 -12.86
C GLU A 152 -0.49 -9.32 -14.28
N ALA A 153 -1.31 -9.55 -15.31
CA ALA A 153 -0.84 -9.51 -16.69
C ALA A 153 -0.26 -8.15 -17.07
N VAL A 154 -0.88 -7.05 -16.63
CA VAL A 154 -0.38 -5.68 -16.82
C VAL A 154 0.91 -5.47 -16.04
N LEU A 155 1.00 -5.93 -14.78
CA LEU A 155 2.21 -5.83 -13.96
C LEU A 155 3.40 -6.56 -14.58
N ASN A 156 3.16 -7.78 -15.07
CA ASN A 156 4.19 -8.58 -15.72
C ASN A 156 4.68 -7.89 -17.00
N SER A 157 3.77 -7.40 -17.83
CA SER A 157 4.14 -6.66 -19.05
C SER A 157 4.96 -5.42 -18.70
N PHE A 158 4.53 -4.61 -17.72
CA PHE A 158 5.28 -3.44 -17.27
C PHE A 158 6.68 -3.80 -16.77
N TYR A 159 6.79 -4.83 -15.92
CA TYR A 159 8.08 -5.23 -15.38
C TYR A 159 9.05 -5.67 -16.50
N PHE A 160 8.64 -6.62 -17.35
CA PHE A 160 9.54 -7.22 -18.34
C PHE A 160 9.78 -6.35 -19.58
N ASN A 161 8.78 -5.58 -20.01
CA ASN A 161 8.86 -4.81 -21.25
C ASN A 161 9.24 -3.34 -21.02
N THR A 162 9.15 -2.84 -19.79
CA THR A 162 9.41 -1.43 -19.49
C THR A 162 10.46 -1.25 -18.39
N LEU A 163 10.16 -1.70 -17.16
CA LEU A 163 11.00 -1.40 -16.00
C LEU A 163 12.35 -2.10 -16.08
N LEU A 164 12.38 -3.41 -16.33
CA LEU A 164 13.61 -4.18 -16.39
C LEU A 164 14.55 -3.70 -17.52
N PRO A 165 14.10 -3.49 -18.77
CA PRO A 165 14.94 -2.92 -19.82
C PRO A 165 15.49 -1.54 -19.46
N PHE A 166 14.67 -0.69 -18.84
CA PHE A 166 15.09 0.64 -18.37
C PHE A 166 16.20 0.53 -17.32
N MET A 167 16.03 -0.33 -16.31
CA MET A 167 17.02 -0.55 -15.26
C MET A 167 18.34 -1.11 -15.83
N VAL A 168 18.27 -2.07 -16.75
CA VAL A 168 19.45 -2.63 -17.42
C VAL A 168 20.20 -1.57 -18.22
N LYS A 169 19.47 -0.68 -18.92
CA LYS A 169 20.08 0.43 -19.65
C LYS A 169 20.79 1.39 -18.69
N GLN A 170 20.14 1.80 -17.61
CA GLN A 170 20.74 2.69 -16.61
C GLN A 170 21.98 2.08 -15.95
N LEU A 171 21.97 0.78 -15.65
CA LEU A 171 23.15 0.10 -15.09
C LEU A 171 24.33 0.12 -16.06
N LYS A 172 24.10 -0.14 -17.35
CA LYS A 172 25.15 -0.05 -18.38
C LYS A 172 25.69 1.36 -18.55
N ASP A 173 24.81 2.36 -18.57
CA ASP A 173 25.21 3.76 -18.70
C ASP A 173 26.01 4.24 -17.46
N ASN A 174 25.71 3.70 -16.27
CA ASN A 174 26.43 3.97 -15.03
C ASN A 174 27.73 3.16 -14.86
N GLU A 175 27.84 1.96 -15.44
CA GLU A 175 29.10 1.21 -15.51
C GLU A 175 30.12 1.89 -16.43
N ILE A 176 29.67 2.54 -17.51
CA ILE A 176 30.54 3.35 -18.38
C ILE A 176 31.14 4.56 -17.64
N THR A 177 30.53 5.02 -16.54
CA THR A 177 31.09 6.09 -15.69
C THR A 177 32.10 5.57 -14.65
N CYS A 178 32.13 4.27 -14.33
CA CYS A 178 33.06 3.69 -13.35
C CYS A 178 34.37 3.17 -13.98
N CYS A 179 34.49 3.13 -15.31
CA CYS A 179 35.68 2.62 -16.01
C CYS A 179 36.84 3.62 -16.19
N PHE A 180 36.80 4.80 -15.55
CA PHE A 180 37.96 5.69 -15.47
C PHE A 180 38.13 6.27 -14.07
N THR A 181 38.70 5.49 -13.15
CA THR A 181 39.67 5.94 -12.14
C THR A 181 40.17 4.72 -11.34
N GLU A 182 40.97 3.86 -12.00
CA GLU A 182 41.97 3.10 -11.25
C GLU A 182 43.10 4.05 -10.84
N ALA A 183 42.99 4.63 -9.65
CA ALA A 183 44.17 5.06 -8.89
C ALA A 183 43.85 5.18 -7.39
N SER A 184 44.51 4.32 -6.63
CA SER A 184 44.82 4.43 -5.19
C SER A 184 43.95 3.63 -4.21
N LEU A 185 44.44 2.42 -3.96
CA LEU A 185 44.35 1.70 -2.69
C LEU A 185 44.38 2.61 -1.45
N LYS A 186 43.49 2.35 -0.47
CA LYS A 186 43.85 2.01 0.92
C LYS A 186 42.66 1.49 1.72
N ALA A 187 42.90 0.37 2.40
CA ALA A 187 41.97 -0.31 3.30
C ALA A 187 41.66 0.51 4.57
N SER A 188 40.43 0.39 5.07
CA SER A 188 40.09 0.62 6.48
C SER A 188 38.73 -0.02 6.80
N HIS A 189 38.76 -1.09 7.60
CA HIS A 189 37.59 -1.62 8.30
C HIS A 189 36.92 -0.54 9.15
N ARG A 190 35.58 -0.43 9.06
CA ARG A 190 34.64 -0.21 10.17
C ARG A 190 33.21 -0.35 9.64
N GLY A 191 32.39 -1.12 10.36
CA GLY A 191 31.04 -1.46 9.95
C GLY A 191 30.06 -0.28 10.03
N ALA A 192 28.97 -0.42 9.29
CA ALA A 192 27.66 0.12 9.63
C ALA A 192 26.61 -0.67 8.85
N CYS A 193 25.76 -1.37 9.60
CA CYS A 193 24.47 -1.84 9.15
C CYS A 193 23.65 -0.61 8.71
N ALA A 194 23.23 -0.58 7.45
CA ALA A 194 22.23 0.37 6.98
C ALA A 194 21.30 -0.38 6.03
N GLN A 195 20.12 -0.71 6.53
CA GLN A 195 18.99 -1.20 5.73
C GLN A 195 18.61 -0.10 4.74
N SER A 196 19.08 -0.21 3.51
CA SER A 196 18.55 0.56 2.39
C SER A 196 17.23 -0.09 1.95
N HIS A 197 16.13 0.62 2.19
CA HIS A 197 14.82 0.33 1.61
C HIS A 197 14.97 0.34 0.08
N VAL A 198 15.05 -0.85 -0.52
CA VAL A 198 14.88 -1.02 -1.97
C VAL A 198 13.40 -1.32 -2.17
N THR A 199 12.62 -0.26 -2.25
CA THR A 199 11.24 -0.31 -2.70
C THR A 199 11.27 -0.46 -4.22
N VAL A 200 11.09 -1.68 -4.72
CA VAL A 200 10.47 -1.89 -6.05
C VAL A 200 9.01 -2.27 -5.82
N ALA A 201 8.30 -1.44 -5.06
CA ALA A 201 6.90 -1.25 -5.35
C ALA A 201 6.89 -0.22 -6.47
N ALA A 202 6.41 -0.61 -7.66
CA ALA A 202 6.08 0.36 -8.69
C ALA A 202 5.18 1.41 -8.02
N THR A 203 5.76 2.57 -7.72
CA THR A 203 5.00 3.71 -7.23
C THR A 203 4.21 4.15 -8.46
N TRP A 204 2.92 3.85 -8.47
CA TRP A 204 2.02 4.19 -9.56
C TRP A 204 1.89 5.71 -9.63
N CYS A 205 2.79 6.35 -10.36
CA CYS A 205 2.61 7.72 -10.80
C CYS A 205 1.66 7.71 -11.99
N TYR A 206 0.35 7.78 -11.75
CA TYR A 206 -0.56 8.39 -12.71
C TYR A 206 -0.27 9.90 -12.73
N ASN A 207 0.68 10.32 -13.57
CA ASN A 207 0.66 11.68 -14.07
C ASN A 207 -0.34 11.70 -15.22
N TYR A 208 -1.51 12.29 -15.00
CA TYR A 208 -2.29 12.84 -16.11
C TYR A 208 -1.54 14.06 -16.64
N ASP A 209 -1.31 14.08 -17.95
CA ASP A 209 -1.01 15.31 -18.69
C ASP A 209 -2.17 16.32 -18.57
#